data_AF-A0A531JL64-F1
#
_entry.id   AF-A0A531JL64-F1
#
_cell.length_a   1.000
_cell.length_b   1.000
_cell.length_c   1.000
_cell.angle_alpha   90.00
_cell.angle_beta   90.00
_cell.angle_gamma   90.00
#
_symmetry.space_group_name_H-M   'P 1'
#
loop_
_entity.id
_entity.type
_entity.pdbx_description
1 polymer ?
#
loop_
_entity_poly.entity_id
_entity_poly.type
_entity_poly.pdbx_seq_one_letter_code
_entity_poly.pdbx_strand_id
1 'polypeptide(L)'
;LKSAGATVEEARLPTLDLHDDLTRGGALIGMMLEAAQPEPPEEPTPVSRWFEALARRDRSILAWDRFFEGCDVLLCPVAMTTAFPHCEPGTPIKVDDREQSYWLLPAYGAVFNYSG
;
A
#
# COMPACT_ATOMS: atom_id res chain seq x y z
N LEU A 1 19.08 -16.68 -12.13
CA LEU A 1 18.50 -17.14 -10.84
C LEU A 1 18.68 -18.65 -10.66
N LYS A 2 18.04 -19.51 -11.47
CA LYS A 2 18.22 -20.97 -11.35
C LYS A 2 19.67 -21.46 -11.50
N SER A 3 20.44 -20.88 -12.42
CA SER A 3 21.88 -21.16 -12.59
C SER A 3 22.75 -20.74 -11.39
N ALA A 4 22.21 -19.91 -10.49
CA ALA A 4 22.85 -19.46 -9.26
C ALA A 4 22.30 -20.20 -8.01
N GLY A 5 21.49 -21.25 -8.20
CA GLY A 5 20.91 -22.05 -7.11
C GLY A 5 19.61 -21.50 -6.51
N ALA A 6 19.05 -20.40 -7.04
CA ALA A 6 17.80 -19.83 -6.55
C ALA A 6 16.57 -20.54 -7.14
N THR A 7 15.56 -20.76 -6.30
CA THR A 7 14.22 -21.21 -6.71
C THR A 7 13.36 -19.99 -7.04
N VAL A 8 12.56 -20.08 -8.10
CA VAL A 8 11.60 -19.04 -8.50
C VAL A 8 10.24 -19.70 -8.62
N GLU A 9 9.28 -19.17 -7.89
CA GLU A 9 7.89 -19.62 -7.87
C GLU A 9 6.94 -18.44 -7.95
N GLU A 10 5.71 -18.71 -8.37
CA GLU A 10 4.64 -17.71 -8.36
C GLU A 10 4.20 -17.47 -6.91
N ALA A 11 4.29 -16.21 -6.47
CA ALA A 11 4.01 -15.84 -5.10
C ALA A 11 2.52 -16.02 -4.77
N ARG A 12 2.23 -16.79 -3.71
CA ARG A 12 0.90 -16.84 -3.10
C ARG A 12 0.81 -15.74 -2.06
N LEU A 13 0.46 -14.55 -2.54
CA LEU A 13 0.36 -13.37 -1.68
C LEU A 13 -0.66 -13.60 -0.55
N PRO A 14 -0.45 -13.01 0.63
CA PRO A 14 -1.50 -12.94 1.64
C PRO A 14 -2.75 -12.28 1.03
N THR A 15 -3.93 -12.46 1.65
CA THR A 15 -5.14 -11.75 1.21
C THR A 15 -4.91 -10.25 1.39
N LEU A 16 -4.52 -9.59 0.31
CA LEU A 16 -4.22 -8.17 0.25
C LEU A 16 -5.35 -7.46 -0.48
N ASP A 17 -5.87 -6.43 0.16
CA ASP A 17 -6.66 -5.42 -0.53
C ASP A 17 -5.76 -4.18 -0.67
N LEU A 18 -5.09 -4.07 -1.82
CA LEU A 18 -4.17 -2.98 -2.11
C LEU A 18 -4.86 -1.61 -2.04
N HIS A 19 -6.15 -1.57 -2.34
CA HIS A 19 -6.95 -0.36 -2.26
C HIS A 19 -7.22 0.03 -0.79
N ASP A 20 -7.55 -0.96 0.03
CA ASP A 20 -7.72 -0.79 1.48
C ASP A 20 -6.42 -0.34 2.15
N ASP A 21 -5.29 -0.99 1.86
CA ASP A 21 -4.00 -0.65 2.47
C ASP A 21 -3.52 0.76 2.06
N LEU A 22 -3.69 1.15 0.79
CA LEU A 22 -3.41 2.51 0.34
C LEU A 22 -4.29 3.53 1.07
N THR A 23 -5.59 3.26 1.17
CA THR A 23 -6.56 4.14 1.85
C THR A 23 -6.21 4.29 3.33
N ARG A 24 -5.86 3.19 4.00
CA ARG A 24 -5.50 3.19 5.42
C ARG A 24 -4.16 3.86 5.69
N GLY A 25 -3.17 3.65 4.83
CA GLY A 25 -1.92 4.39 4.88
C GLY A 25 -2.15 5.90 4.77
N GLY A 26 -3.00 6.31 3.83
CA GLY A 26 -3.43 7.71 3.69
C GLY A 26 -4.10 8.26 4.95
N ALA A 27 -4.99 7.51 5.58
CA ALA A 27 -5.65 7.91 6.83
C ALA A 27 -4.66 8.11 7.98
N LEU A 28 -3.66 7.23 8.11
CA LEU A 28 -2.60 7.33 9.12
C LEU A 28 -1.75 8.59 8.93
N ILE A 29 -1.35 8.88 7.68
CA ILE A 29 -0.64 10.12 7.34
C ILE A 29 -1.52 11.34 7.64
N GLY A 30 -2.81 11.30 7.27
CA GLY A 30 -3.76 12.37 7.53
C GLY A 30 -3.85 12.72 9.02
N MET A 31 -4.01 11.72 9.89
CA MET A 31 -4.04 11.92 11.34
C MET A 31 -2.72 12.50 11.88
N MET A 32 -1.58 12.05 11.36
CA MET A 32 -0.27 12.61 11.74
C MET A 32 -0.15 14.09 11.34
N LEU A 33 -0.58 14.44 10.12
CA LEU A 33 -0.53 15.80 9.61
C LEU A 33 -1.48 16.74 10.35
N GLU A 34 -2.66 16.26 10.75
CA GLU A 34 -3.61 16.98 11.60
C GLU A 34 -2.98 17.28 12.97
N ALA A 35 -2.42 16.27 13.63
CA ALA A 35 -1.79 16.42 14.94
C ALA A 35 -0.55 17.35 14.92
N ALA A 36 0.09 17.51 13.76
CA ALA A 36 1.24 18.38 13.56
C ALA A 36 0.88 19.83 13.20
N GLN A 37 -0.41 20.17 13.04
CA GLN A 37 -0.82 21.54 12.76
C GLN A 37 -0.48 22.48 13.93
N PRO A 38 -0.11 23.75 13.66
CA PRO A 38 0.17 24.72 14.72
C PRO A 38 -1.04 25.02 15.62
N GLU A 39 -2.25 24.99 15.03
CA GLU A 39 -3.50 25.18 15.74
C GLU A 39 -4.33 23.89 15.70
N PRO A 40 -4.99 23.51 16.80
CA PRO A 40 -5.81 22.32 16.83
C PRO A 40 -7.06 22.50 15.95
N PRO A 41 -7.52 21.43 15.27
CA PRO A 41 -8.78 21.47 14.54
C PRO A 41 -9.98 21.66 15.48
N GLU A 42 -11.09 22.19 14.94
CA GLU A 42 -12.35 22.34 15.69
C GLU A 42 -12.87 21.01 16.23
N GLU A 43 -12.71 19.94 15.44
CA GLU A 43 -13.05 18.57 15.81
C GLU A 43 -11.82 17.66 15.66
N PRO A 44 -11.03 17.45 16.74
CA PRO A 44 -9.83 16.64 16.66
C PRO A 44 -10.14 15.16 16.54
N THR A 45 -9.33 14.46 15.76
CA THR A 45 -9.41 13.01 15.64
C THR A 45 -9.16 12.34 16.99
N PRO A 46 -10.07 11.47 17.49
CA PRO A 46 -9.85 10.78 18.75
C PRO A 46 -8.61 9.90 18.71
N VAL A 47 -7.82 9.89 19.79
CA VAL A 47 -6.64 9.02 19.93
C VAL A 47 -6.99 7.54 19.78
N SER A 48 -8.22 7.13 20.11
CA SER A 48 -8.69 5.76 19.86
C SER A 48 -8.64 5.38 18.38
N ARG A 49 -8.93 6.30 17.46
CA ARG A 49 -8.84 6.08 16.01
C ARG A 49 -7.40 5.85 15.56
N TRP A 50 -6.46 6.57 16.16
CA TRP A 50 -5.04 6.34 15.92
C TRP A 50 -4.62 4.92 16.34
N PHE A 51 -4.99 4.49 17.54
CA PHE A 51 -4.70 3.12 17.99
C PHE A 51 -5.38 2.04 17.14
N GLU A 52 -6.62 2.26 16.69
CA GLU A 52 -7.30 1.35 15.75
C GLU A 52 -6.52 1.22 14.43
N ALA A 53 -6.02 2.33 13.90
CA ALA A 53 -5.24 2.34 12.67
C ALA A 53 -3.89 1.63 12.84
N LEU A 54 -3.18 1.86 13.96
CA LEU A 54 -1.94 1.16 14.28
C LEU A 54 -2.16 -0.35 14.44
N ALA A 55 -3.18 -0.77 15.20
CA ALA A 55 -3.49 -2.19 15.36
C ALA A 55 -3.83 -2.88 14.03
N ARG A 56 -4.40 -2.15 13.06
CA ARG A 56 -4.63 -2.66 11.70
C ARG A 56 -3.33 -2.77 10.91
N ARG A 57 -2.44 -1.77 11.01
CA ARG A 57 -1.10 -1.80 10.43
C ARG A 57 -0.31 -3.00 10.94
N ASP A 58 -0.31 -3.25 12.25
CA ASP A 58 0.38 -4.40 12.85
C ASP A 58 -0.10 -5.73 12.28
N ARG A 59 -1.40 -5.87 11.98
CA ARG A 59 -1.92 -7.07 11.30
C ARG A 59 -1.35 -7.23 9.89
N SER A 60 -1.14 -6.14 9.15
CA SER A 60 -0.53 -6.17 7.82
C SER A 60 0.96 -6.54 7.91
N ILE A 61 1.70 -6.00 8.89
CA ILE A 61 3.10 -6.37 9.16
C ILE A 61 3.22 -7.87 9.41
N LEU A 62 2.43 -8.40 10.35
CA LEU A 62 2.44 -9.83 10.67
C LEU A 62 2.06 -10.73 9.48
N ALA A 63 1.24 -10.23 8.55
CA ALA A 63 0.89 -10.98 7.34
C ALA A 63 2.08 -11.06 6.38
N TRP A 64 2.83 -9.98 6.22
CA TRP A 64 4.05 -9.94 5.42
C TRP A 64 5.19 -10.72 6.06
N ASP A 65 5.41 -10.62 7.37
CA ASP A 65 6.42 -11.42 8.08
C ASP A 65 6.22 -12.92 7.82
N ARG A 66 4.99 -13.41 8.01
CA ARG A 66 4.65 -14.81 7.73
C ARG A 66 4.81 -15.20 6.27
N PHE A 67 4.59 -14.27 5.35
CA PHE A 67 4.83 -14.53 3.92
C PHE A 67 6.33 -14.71 3.64
N PHE A 68 7.17 -13.84 4.19
CA PHE A 68 8.62 -13.89 4.01
C PHE A 68 9.33 -15.02 4.79
N GLU A 69 8.65 -15.69 5.73
CA GLU A 69 9.13 -16.99 6.26
C GLU A 69 9.31 -18.04 5.15
N GLY A 70 8.56 -17.93 4.05
CA GLY A 70 8.61 -18.86 2.92
C GLY A 70 9.55 -18.46 1.78
N CYS A 71 10.02 -17.21 1.73
CA CYS A 71 10.87 -16.73 0.64
C CYS A 71 11.76 -15.56 1.08
N ASP A 72 12.98 -15.49 0.54
CA ASP A 72 13.92 -14.40 0.87
C ASP A 72 13.53 -13.05 0.24
N VAL A 73 12.91 -13.07 -0.95
CA VAL A 73 12.61 -11.86 -1.73
C VAL A 73 11.33 -12.06 -2.55
N LEU A 74 10.50 -11.01 -2.59
CA LEU A 74 9.36 -10.90 -3.50
C LEU A 74 9.72 -10.01 -4.69
N LEU A 75 9.54 -10.53 -5.91
CA LEU A 75 9.60 -9.74 -7.13
C LEU A 75 8.18 -9.33 -7.52
N CYS A 76 7.91 -8.03 -7.61
CA CYS A 76 6.62 -7.50 -8.02
C CYS A 76 6.77 -6.22 -8.87
N PRO A 77 5.74 -5.87 -9.68
CA PRO A 77 5.74 -4.60 -10.39
C PRO A 77 5.74 -3.41 -9.43
N VAL A 78 6.42 -2.32 -9.80
CA VAL A 78 6.36 -1.06 -9.03
C VAL A 78 5.08 -0.27 -9.32
N ALA A 79 4.50 -0.46 -10.49
CA ALA A 79 3.28 0.19 -10.94
C ALA A 79 2.50 -0.77 -11.85
N MET A 80 1.20 -0.53 -11.96
CA MET A 80 0.27 -1.31 -12.79
C MET A 80 0.49 -1.16 -14.30
N THR A 81 1.17 -0.10 -14.74
CA THR A 81 1.42 0.18 -16.16
C THR A 81 2.68 1.02 -16.34
N THR A 82 3.13 1.12 -17.58
CA THR A 82 4.19 2.06 -17.99
C THR A 82 3.69 3.50 -17.99
N ALA A 83 4.57 4.46 -18.29
CA ALA A 83 4.17 5.86 -18.40
C ALA A 83 3.03 6.04 -19.43
N PHE A 84 1.97 6.74 -19.03
CA PHE A 84 0.79 7.04 -19.85
C PHE A 84 0.70 8.56 -20.11
N PRO A 85 -0.04 9.01 -21.13
CA PRO A 85 -0.21 10.44 -21.41
C PRO A 85 -0.75 11.19 -20.20
N HIS A 86 -0.31 12.43 -20.02
CA HIS A 86 -0.83 13.28 -18.95
C HIS A 86 -2.35 13.42 -19.03
N CYS A 87 -2.99 13.27 -17.87
CA CYS A 87 -4.42 13.52 -17.67
C CYS A 87 -4.62 14.27 -16.35
N GLU A 88 -5.83 14.79 -16.12
CA GLU A 88 -6.17 15.37 -14.83
C GLU A 88 -6.06 14.30 -13.72
N PRO A 89 -5.44 14.59 -12.56
CA PRO A 89 -5.37 13.63 -11.45
C PRO A 89 -6.75 13.12 -11.04
N GLY A 90 -6.85 11.80 -10.82
CA GLY A 90 -8.13 11.14 -10.52
C GLY A 90 -8.91 10.68 -11.77
N THR A 91 -8.55 11.12 -12.98
CA THR A 91 -9.15 10.62 -14.22
C THR A 91 -8.87 9.12 -14.37
N PRO A 92 -9.89 8.26 -14.59
CA PRO A 92 -9.66 6.84 -14.84
C PRO A 92 -8.67 6.60 -15.99
N ILE A 93 -7.74 5.66 -15.80
CA ILE A 93 -6.73 5.28 -16.80
C ILE A 93 -7.03 3.90 -17.35
N LYS A 94 -6.62 3.64 -18.60
CA LYS A 94 -6.72 2.30 -19.20
C LYS A 94 -5.45 1.50 -18.94
N VAL A 95 -5.61 0.31 -18.36
CA VAL A 95 -4.54 -0.69 -18.19
C VAL A 95 -5.10 -2.05 -18.61
N ASP A 96 -4.42 -2.72 -19.54
CA ASP A 96 -4.86 -3.99 -20.14
C ASP A 96 -6.34 -3.94 -20.61
N ASP A 97 -6.69 -2.86 -21.32
CA ASP A 97 -8.04 -2.56 -21.83
C ASP A 97 -9.13 -2.41 -20.75
N ARG A 98 -8.76 -2.29 -19.48
CA ARG A 98 -9.68 -2.06 -18.36
C ARG A 98 -9.50 -0.67 -17.78
N GLU A 99 -10.62 -0.04 -17.42
CA GLU A 99 -10.56 1.19 -16.63
C GLU A 99 -10.08 0.89 -15.22
N GLN A 100 -9.17 1.72 -14.75
CA GLN A 100 -8.56 1.61 -13.45
C GLN A 100 -8.47 2.98 -12.80
N SER A 101 -8.54 3.00 -11.47
CA SER A 101 -8.40 4.23 -10.70
C SER A 101 -6.99 4.79 -10.84
N TYR A 102 -6.89 6.08 -11.16
CA TYR A 102 -5.63 6.84 -11.17
C TYR A 102 -4.82 6.65 -9.87
N TRP A 103 -5.52 6.56 -8.74
CA TRP A 103 -4.90 6.46 -7.43
C TRP A 103 -4.28 5.08 -7.14
N LEU A 104 -4.52 4.08 -7.98
CA LEU A 104 -3.90 2.75 -7.84
C LEU A 104 -2.50 2.67 -8.44
N LEU A 105 -2.02 3.71 -9.14
CA LEU A 105 -0.67 3.76 -9.70
C LEU A 105 0.43 3.39 -8.68
N PRO A 106 0.45 3.94 -7.45
CA PRO A 106 1.43 3.57 -6.43
C PRO A 106 1.06 2.34 -5.57
N ALA A 107 -0.08 1.68 -5.83
CA ALA A 107 -0.65 0.71 -4.90
C ALA A 107 0.27 -0.48 -4.61
N TYR A 108 1.04 -0.94 -5.62
CA TYR A 108 2.01 -2.02 -5.43
C TYR A 108 3.15 -1.65 -4.47
N GLY A 109 3.58 -0.39 -4.45
CA GLY A 109 4.60 0.08 -3.51
C GLY A 109 4.02 0.46 -2.15
N ALA A 110 2.76 0.93 -2.12
CA ALA A 110 2.12 1.47 -0.92
C ALA A 110 2.03 0.43 0.21
N VAL A 111 1.78 -0.83 -0.11
CA VAL A 111 1.69 -1.90 0.90
C VAL A 111 3.00 -2.09 1.67
N PHE A 112 4.15 -2.02 0.99
CA PHE A 112 5.45 -2.19 1.62
C PHE A 112 5.82 -0.95 2.45
N ASN A 113 5.53 0.26 1.96
CA ASN A 113 5.73 1.48 2.74
C ASN A 113 4.85 1.50 4.01
N TYR A 114 3.64 0.96 3.90
CA TYR A 114 2.71 0.87 5.01
C TYR A 114 3.15 -0.15 6.06
N SER A 115 3.68 -1.31 5.65
CA SER A 115 4.16 -2.34 6.58
C SER A 115 5.57 -2.05 7.12
N GLY A 116 6.43 -1.39 6.36
CA GLY A 116 7.87 -1.30 6.63
C GLY A 116 8.65 -2.29 5.79
#